data_AF-A0A497N155-F1
#
_entry.id   AF-A0A497N155-F1
#
_cell.length_a   1.000
_cell.length_b   1.000
_cell.length_c   1.000
_cell.angle_alpha   90.00
_cell.angle_beta   90.00
_cell.angle_gamma   90.00
#
_symmetry.space_group_name_H-M   'P 1'
#
loop_
_entity.id
_entity.type
_entity.pdbx_description
1 polymer ?
#
loop_
_entity_poly.entity_id
_entity_poly.type
_entity_poly.pdbx_seq_one_letter_code
_entity_poly.pdbx_strand_id
1 'polypeptide(L)'
;MTDSTWPLMGAGIFVTIVLVGVFVIWRILKDRSSGFPAKDERTQKVTGMAATYAFYIGSYFMLALMLTNILSQEILGVPFPGERYQGYPLIVSVIVQSLTFLGFRSYFDRKGDL
;
A
#
# COMPACT_ATOMS: atom_id res chain seq x y z
N MET A 1 -18.58 17.18 -21.19
CA MET A 1 -19.13 17.35 -19.83
C MET A 1 -18.38 16.46 -18.83
N THR A 2 -17.05 16.52 -18.80
CA THR A 2 -16.17 15.65 -18.00
C THR A 2 -15.17 16.42 -17.14
N ASP A 3 -15.10 17.75 -17.29
CA ASP A 3 -14.01 18.54 -16.68
C ASP A 3 -14.24 18.81 -15.18
N SER A 4 -15.47 18.71 -14.69
CA SER A 4 -15.79 18.95 -13.27
C SER A 4 -15.74 17.70 -12.39
N THR A 5 -15.78 16.48 -12.95
CA THR A 5 -15.79 15.25 -12.15
C THR A 5 -14.42 14.88 -11.62
N TRP A 6 -13.35 15.12 -12.40
CA TRP A 6 -11.98 14.79 -12.00
C TRP A 6 -11.46 15.63 -10.81
N PRO A 7 -11.63 16.96 -10.79
CA PRO A 7 -11.28 17.77 -9.63
C PRO A 7 -12.08 17.38 -8.38
N LEU A 8 -13.37 17.05 -8.55
CA LEU A 8 -14.24 16.63 -7.45
C LEU A 8 -13.81 15.29 -6.86
N MET A 9 -13.48 14.30 -7.69
CA MET A 9 -12.93 13.01 -7.26
C MET A 9 -11.59 13.19 -6.55
N GLY A 10 -10.69 14.01 -7.11
CA GLY A 10 -9.40 14.32 -6.50
C GLY A 10 -9.55 14.96 -5.12
N ALA A 11 -10.47 15.93 -4.98
CA ALA A 11 -10.78 16.56 -3.70
C ALA A 11 -11.34 15.54 -2.69
N GLY A 12 -12.23 14.63 -3.13
CA GLY A 12 -12.76 13.56 -2.29
C GLY A 12 -11.68 12.61 -1.76
N ILE A 13 -10.75 12.20 -2.62
CA ILE A 13 -9.60 11.36 -2.22
C ILE A 13 -8.74 12.11 -1.20
N PHE A 14 -8.42 13.38 -1.47
CA PHE A 14 -7.60 14.20 -0.57
C PHE A 14 -8.22 14.34 0.82
N VAL A 15 -9.52 14.70 0.88
CA VAL A 15 -10.26 14.82 2.15
C VAL A 15 -10.24 13.49 2.91
N THR A 16 -10.42 12.37 2.21
CA THR A 16 -10.41 11.04 2.84
C THR A 16 -9.04 10.72 3.44
N ILE A 17 -7.94 10.99 2.73
CA ILE A 17 -6.57 10.77 3.23
C ILE A 17 -6.31 11.62 4.48
N VAL A 18 -6.71 12.90 4.46
CA VAL A 18 -6.55 13.80 5.60
C VAL A 18 -7.34 13.31 6.81
N LEU A 19 -8.61 12.94 6.63
CA LEU A 19 -9.45 12.43 7.72
C LEU A 19 -8.89 11.16 8.35
N VAL A 20 -8.41 10.22 7.52
CA VAL A 20 -7.76 8.99 8.01
C VAL A 20 -6.49 9.34 8.79
N GLY A 21 -5.66 10.26 8.28
CA GLY A 21 -4.45 10.72 8.95
C GLY A 21 -4.73 11.35 10.32
N VAL A 22 -5.69 12.28 10.38
CA VAL A 22 -6.13 12.92 11.62
C VAL A 22 -6.66 11.89 12.62
N PHE A 23 -7.49 10.95 12.16
CA PHE A 23 -8.03 9.88 13.01
C PHE A 23 -6.93 8.99 13.60
N VAL A 24 -5.95 8.59 12.79
CA VAL A 24 -4.82 7.75 13.23
C VAL A 24 -3.97 8.50 14.25
N ILE A 25 -3.63 9.78 13.99
CA ILE A 25 -2.85 10.61 14.92
C ILE A 25 -3.61 10.80 16.23
N TRP A 26 -4.90 11.15 16.17
CA TRP A 26 -5.74 11.32 17.34
C TRP A 26 -5.78 10.05 18.20
N ARG A 27 -5.90 8.88 17.56
CA ARG A 27 -5.86 7.59 18.25
C ARG A 27 -4.52 7.35 18.96
N ILE A 28 -3.39 7.61 18.28
CA ILE A 28 -2.05 7.45 18.87
C ILE A 28 -1.87 8.37 20.08
N LEU A 29 -2.30 9.63 19.97
CA LEU A 29 -2.22 10.60 21.08
C LEU A 29 -3.10 10.18 22.27
N LYS A 30 -4.30 9.69 21.99
CA LYS A 30 -5.22 9.17 23.01
C LYS A 30 -4.63 7.97 23.75
N ASP A 31 -4.10 7.00 23.00
CA ASP A 31 -3.47 5.80 23.55
C ASP A 31 -2.27 6.17 24.44
N ARG A 32 -1.44 7.13 24.01
CA ARG A 32 -0.34 7.68 24.83
C ARG A 32 -0.80 8.33 26.12
N SER A 33 -1.90 9.10 26.09
CA SER A 33 -2.42 9.77 27.30
C SER A 33 -2.96 8.78 28.34
N SER A 34 -3.34 7.58 27.92
CA SER A 34 -3.91 6.53 28.78
C SER A 34 -2.88 5.69 29.52
N GLY A 35 -1.58 5.97 29.37
CA GLY A 35 -0.49 5.28 30.10
C GLY A 35 -0.22 3.85 29.63
N PHE A 36 -0.95 3.35 28.64
CA PHE A 36 -0.67 2.05 28.03
C PHE A 36 0.55 2.15 27.09
N PRO A 37 1.47 1.16 27.10
CA PRO A 37 2.53 1.09 26.10
C PRO A 37 1.89 1.05 24.70
N ALA A 38 2.26 1.99 23.83
CA ALA A 38 1.63 2.19 22.53
C ALA A 38 1.68 0.95 21.62
N LYS A 39 2.63 0.05 21.86
CA LYS A 39 2.75 -1.32 21.34
C LYS A 39 3.86 -2.03 22.11
N ASP A 40 3.73 -3.34 22.25
CA ASP A 40 4.84 -4.21 22.67
C ASP A 40 6.00 -4.10 21.65
N GLU A 41 7.24 -3.98 22.13
CA GLU A 41 8.46 -3.87 21.31
C GLU A 41 8.54 -5.01 20.29
N ARG A 42 8.11 -6.22 20.69
CA ARG A 42 8.03 -7.39 19.81
C ARG A 42 7.07 -7.17 18.65
N THR A 43 5.87 -6.66 18.93
CA THR A 43 4.86 -6.37 17.89
C THR A 43 5.36 -5.30 16.93
N GLN A 44 6.08 -4.29 17.44
CA GLN A 44 6.66 -3.24 16.61
C GLN A 44 7.74 -3.78 15.69
N LYS A 45 8.64 -4.65 16.20
CA LYS A 45 9.70 -5.28 15.42
C LYS A 45 9.13 -6.18 14.31
N VAL A 46 8.18 -7.07 14.65
CA VAL A 46 7.50 -7.95 13.69
C VAL A 46 6.78 -7.14 12.61
N THR A 47 6.05 -6.10 13.00
CA THR A 47 5.33 -5.23 12.06
C THR A 47 6.31 -4.49 11.15
N GLY A 48 7.41 -3.97 11.69
CA GLY A 48 8.45 -3.27 10.93
C GLY A 48 9.10 -4.17 9.88
N MET A 49 9.52 -5.38 10.26
CA MET A 49 10.11 -6.33 9.31
C MET A 49 9.10 -6.73 8.22
N ALA A 50 7.87 -7.08 8.59
CA ALA A 50 6.83 -7.42 7.62
C ALA A 50 6.56 -6.27 6.64
N ALA A 51 6.53 -5.02 7.12
CA ALA A 51 6.37 -3.83 6.29
C ALA A 51 7.53 -3.65 5.31
N THR A 52 8.77 -3.83 5.75
CA THR A 52 9.96 -3.73 4.90
C THR A 52 9.95 -4.76 3.78
N TYR A 53 9.67 -6.04 4.08
CA TYR A 53 9.58 -7.08 3.05
C TYR A 53 8.44 -6.80 2.06
N ALA A 54 7.27 -6.41 2.57
CA ALA A 54 6.13 -6.06 1.72
C ALA A 54 6.42 -4.86 0.82
N PHE A 55 7.12 -3.84 1.33
CA PHE A 55 7.53 -2.68 0.56
C PHE A 55 8.47 -3.05 -0.58
N TYR A 56 9.51 -3.85 -0.31
CA TYR A 56 10.43 -4.28 -1.37
C TYR A 56 9.75 -5.15 -2.42
N ILE A 57 8.94 -6.12 -2.02
CA ILE A 57 8.21 -6.98 -2.95
C ILE A 57 7.21 -6.16 -3.78
N GLY A 58 6.46 -5.25 -3.17
CA GLY A 58 5.57 -4.33 -3.87
C GLY A 58 6.32 -3.45 -4.87
N SER A 59 7.50 -2.93 -4.49
CA SER A 59 8.36 -2.11 -5.35
C SER A 59 8.88 -2.90 -6.55
N TYR A 60 9.36 -4.13 -6.35
CA TYR A 60 9.79 -5.00 -7.43
C TYR A 60 8.63 -5.39 -8.36
N PHE A 61 7.44 -5.61 -7.80
CA PHE A 61 6.24 -5.88 -8.58
C PHE A 61 5.86 -4.66 -9.46
N MET A 62 5.90 -3.45 -8.92
CA MET A 62 5.69 -2.23 -9.70
C MET A 62 6.74 -2.05 -10.80
N LEU A 63 8.02 -2.31 -10.50
CA LEU A 63 9.09 -2.29 -11.51
C LEU A 63 8.83 -3.29 -12.63
N ALA A 64 8.39 -4.51 -12.30
CA ALA A 64 8.03 -5.51 -13.29
C ALA A 64 6.86 -5.07 -14.18
N LEU A 65 5.84 -4.42 -13.60
CA LEU A 65 4.72 -3.85 -14.35
C LEU A 65 5.18 -2.74 -15.30
N MET A 66 6.03 -1.83 -14.83
CA MET A 66 6.59 -0.75 -15.66
C MET A 66 7.44 -1.30 -16.80
N LEU A 67 8.30 -2.29 -16.53
CA LEU A 67 9.10 -2.94 -17.55
C LEU A 67 8.22 -3.66 -18.58
N THR A 68 7.19 -4.38 -18.13
CA THR A 68 6.23 -5.04 -19.02
C THR A 68 5.49 -4.04 -19.90
N ASN A 69 5.15 -2.86 -19.38
CA ASN A 69 4.56 -1.78 -20.16
C ASN A 69 5.50 -1.33 -21.28
N ILE A 70 6.77 -1.04 -20.95
CA ILE A 70 7.79 -0.65 -21.93
C ILE A 70 7.95 -1.74 -23.01
N LEU A 71 8.09 -3.01 -22.61
CA LEU A 71 8.23 -4.13 -23.54
C LEU A 71 7.01 -4.29 -24.46
N SER A 72 5.80 -4.11 -23.91
CA SER A 72 4.55 -4.25 -24.66
C SER A 72 4.42 -3.16 -25.73
N GLN A 73 4.71 -1.90 -25.35
CA GLN A 73 4.58 -0.74 -26.23
C GLN A 73 5.71 -0.65 -27.27
N GLU A 74 6.97 -0.80 -26.84
CA GLU A 74 8.14 -0.51 -27.68
C GLU A 74 8.62 -1.70 -28.51
N ILE A 75 8.48 -2.94 -28.00
CA ILE A 75 9.01 -4.13 -28.67
C ILE A 75 7.92 -4.88 -29.41
N LEU A 76 6.80 -5.14 -28.73
CA LEU A 76 5.74 -6.00 -29.26
C LEU A 76 4.65 -5.23 -30.02
N GLY A 77 4.59 -3.90 -29.86
CA GLY A 77 3.56 -3.06 -30.46
C GLY A 77 2.13 -3.45 -30.04
N VAL A 78 1.98 -4.14 -28.90
CA VAL A 78 0.69 -4.56 -28.36
C VAL A 78 0.28 -3.63 -27.20
N PRO A 79 -1.02 -3.29 -27.09
CA PRO A 79 -1.51 -2.55 -25.94
C PRO A 79 -1.16 -3.28 -24.64
N PHE A 80 -0.55 -2.58 -23.69
CA PHE A 80 -0.31 -3.15 -22.37
C PHE A 80 -1.67 -3.56 -21.77
N PRO A 81 -1.81 -4.73 -21.10
CA PRO A 81 -3.08 -5.18 -20.54
C PRO A 81 -3.78 -4.16 -19.63
N GLY A 82 -3.01 -3.26 -19.00
CA GLY A 82 -3.51 -2.16 -18.18
C GLY A 82 -4.10 -0.97 -18.94
N GLU A 83 -3.90 -0.86 -20.26
CA GLU A 83 -4.49 0.21 -21.08
C GLU A 83 -6.01 0.04 -21.25
N ARG A 84 -6.48 -1.21 -21.33
CA ARG A 84 -7.92 -1.53 -21.44
C ARG A 84 -8.68 -1.29 -20.14
N TYR A 85 -8.00 -1.41 -18.99
CA TYR A 85 -8.55 -1.21 -17.67
C TYR A 85 -7.70 -0.22 -16.88
N GLN A 86 -7.89 1.08 -17.19
CA GLN A 86 -7.13 2.17 -16.58
C GLN A 86 -7.21 2.07 -15.04
N GLY A 87 -6.04 1.97 -14.39
CA GLY A 87 -5.92 1.90 -12.92
C GLY A 87 -5.85 0.49 -12.32
N TYR A 88 -6.13 -0.57 -13.07
CA TYR A 88 -6.01 -1.95 -12.55
C TYR A 88 -4.59 -2.32 -12.11
N PRO A 89 -3.51 -1.93 -12.84
CA PRO A 89 -2.15 -2.19 -12.39
C PRO A 89 -1.85 -1.60 -11.01
N LEU A 90 -2.39 -0.41 -10.71
CA LEU A 90 -2.24 0.23 -9.40
C LEU A 90 -2.99 -0.55 -8.32
N ILE A 91 -4.25 -0.93 -8.57
CA ILE A 91 -5.04 -1.72 -7.63
C ILE A 91 -4.35 -3.04 -7.32
N VAL A 92 -3.89 -3.77 -8.35
CA VAL A 92 -3.19 -5.04 -8.18
C VAL A 92 -1.89 -4.85 -7.41
N SER A 93 -1.14 -3.77 -7.65
CA SER A 93 0.09 -3.48 -6.90
C SER A 93 -0.17 -3.28 -5.39
N VAL A 94 -1.24 -2.55 -5.04
CA VAL A 94 -1.65 -2.34 -3.65
C VAL A 94 -2.11 -3.65 -3.01
N ILE A 95 -2.83 -4.49 -3.76
CA ILE A 95 -3.25 -5.82 -3.29
C ILE A 95 -2.04 -6.70 -3.03
N VAL A 96 -1.10 -6.80 -3.98
CA VAL A 96 0.13 -7.59 -3.82
C VAL A 96 0.91 -7.11 -2.59
N GLN A 97 1.09 -5.80 -2.43
CA GLN A 97 1.79 -5.25 -1.27
C GLN A 97 1.06 -5.56 0.05
N SER A 98 -0.26 -5.42 0.08
CA SER A 98 -1.09 -5.67 1.27
C SER A 98 -1.11 -7.15 1.67
N LEU A 99 -1.29 -8.05 0.71
CA LEU A 99 -1.26 -9.50 0.94
C LEU A 99 0.12 -9.96 1.39
N THR A 100 1.18 -9.41 0.78
CA THR A 100 2.55 -9.68 1.21
C THR A 100 2.77 -9.26 2.65
N PHE A 101 2.33 -8.06 3.03
CA PHE A 101 2.40 -7.60 4.42
C PHE A 101 1.68 -8.52 5.39
N LEU A 102 0.44 -8.91 5.09
CA LEU A 102 -0.32 -9.83 5.92
C LEU A 102 0.36 -11.20 6.04
N GLY A 103 0.87 -11.75 4.93
CA GLY A 103 1.58 -13.00 4.90
C GLY A 103 2.84 -12.99 5.77
N PHE A 104 3.70 -11.99 5.60
CA PHE A 104 4.92 -11.85 6.42
C PHE A 104 4.61 -11.55 7.89
N ARG A 105 3.59 -10.72 8.16
CA ARG A 105 3.17 -10.44 9.53
C ARG A 105 2.73 -11.72 10.24
N SER A 106 1.85 -12.51 9.62
CA SER A 106 1.40 -13.79 10.17
C SER A 106 2.53 -14.81 10.29
N TYR A 107 3.48 -14.82 9.35
CA TYR A 107 4.64 -15.70 9.40
C TYR A 107 5.57 -15.37 10.58
N PHE A 108 5.94 -14.11 10.73
CA PHE A 108 6.84 -13.67 11.81
C PHE A 108 6.18 -13.75 13.20
N ASP A 109 4.88 -13.50 13.28
CA ASP A 109 4.12 -13.63 14.54
C ASP A 109 4.12 -15.08 15.05
N ARG A 110 3.94 -16.05 14.13
CA ARG A 110 4.01 -17.49 14.43
C ARG A 110 5.41 -17.97 14.79
N LYS A 111 6.46 -17.28 14.34
CA LYS A 111 7.83 -17.78 14.47
C LYS A 111 8.42 -17.64 15.87
N GLY A 112 7.75 -16.93 16.80
CA GLY A 112 8.10 -16.93 18.23
C GLY A 112 9.41 -16.21 18.61
N ASP A 113 10.47 -16.38 17.82
CA ASP A 113 11.88 -16.20 18.15
C ASP A 113 12.52 -14.89 17.64
N LEU A 114 11.71 -13.86 17.33
CA LEU A 114 12.21 -12.53 16.94
C LEU A 114 12.14 -11.53 18.09
#